data_AF-A0A2K5KDK0-F1
#
_entry.id   AF-A0A2K5KDK0-F1
#
_cell.length_a   1.000
_cell.length_b   1.000
_cell.length_c   1.000
_cell.angle_alpha   90.00
_cell.angle_beta   90.00
_cell.angle_gamma   90.00
#
_symmetry.space_group_name_H-M   'P 1'
#
loop_
_entity.id
_entity.type
_entity.pdbx_description
1 polymer ?
#
loop_
_entity_poly.entity_id
_entity_poly.type
_entity_poly.pdbx_seq_one_letter_code
_entity_poly.pdbx_strand_id
1 'polypeptide(L)'
;MSTEEQYRIRQVNIYYYLEDDSMSVIEPVVENSGIPQGKLIKRQRLAKNDRGDHYHWKDLNRGINITIYGKTFRVVDCDQFTQVFLESQGIELNPPEKMALDPYTELRKQPLRKYVTPSDFDQLKQFLTFDKQVLRFYAIWDDTDSMYGECRTYIIHYYLMDDTVEIREVHERNDGRDPFPLLMNRQRMPKVLVENAKNFPQCVLEISDQEVLEWYTAKDFIVGKSLTILGRTFFIYDCDPFTRRYYKEKFGITDLPCIDVNKQEPPPVKQELPPYNGFGLVEDSAQNCFALIPKAPKKDVIKMLVNDNKVLRYLAALESPIPEDKDRRFVFSYFLATDMISIFEPPVRNSGIIGGKYLGRTKVVKPYSTVDNPIYYGPSDFFIGAVIEVFGHRFIILDTDEYVLKYMESNAAQYSPEALASVQKHVRKLEAPASESESKQTEKDPGVQKLEALIDTVQKQLKDHSCKDNIREAFQIYDKEASGYVDRDMFFKICESLNVPVDDSLVKELIRMCSHGEGKINYYNFVRAFSN
;
A
#
# COMPACT_ATOMS: atom_id res chain seq x y z
N MET A 1 -14.63 -53.38 -80.34
CA MET A 1 -15.25 -52.19 -79.72
C MET A 1 -15.55 -52.54 -78.27
N SER A 2 -15.42 -51.55 -77.37
CA SER A 2 -15.74 -51.71 -75.94
C SER A 2 -17.25 -51.93 -75.74
N THR A 3 -17.66 -52.52 -74.62
CA THR A 3 -19.08 -52.58 -74.19
C THR A 3 -19.71 -51.19 -73.99
N GLU A 4 -18.89 -50.14 -73.87
CA GLU A 4 -19.31 -48.76 -73.63
C GLU A 4 -19.37 -47.88 -74.90
N GLU A 5 -18.87 -48.35 -76.05
CA GLU A 5 -18.75 -47.55 -77.29
C GLU A 5 -19.48 -48.21 -78.48
N GLN A 6 -20.52 -47.55 -79.03
CA GLN A 6 -21.23 -47.99 -80.25
C GLN A 6 -20.56 -47.52 -81.55
N TYR A 7 -19.94 -46.34 -81.53
CA TYR A 7 -19.12 -45.80 -82.61
C TYR A 7 -18.11 -44.83 -82.01
N ARG A 8 -17.00 -44.58 -82.70
CA ARG A 8 -15.93 -43.66 -82.28
C ARG A 8 -15.63 -42.66 -83.38
N ILE A 9 -15.39 -41.40 -83.00
CA ILE A 9 -15.03 -40.35 -83.93
C ILE A 9 -13.53 -40.06 -83.79
N ARG A 10 -12.78 -40.17 -84.89
CA ARG A 10 -11.36 -39.78 -84.95
C ARG A 10 -11.25 -38.44 -85.68
N GLN A 11 -10.83 -37.42 -84.95
CA GLN A 11 -10.58 -36.11 -85.52
C GLN A 11 -9.27 -36.14 -86.30
N VAL A 12 -9.24 -35.56 -87.50
CA VAL A 12 -8.03 -35.55 -88.33
C VAL A 12 -7.89 -34.19 -89.01
N ASN A 13 -6.64 -33.76 -89.16
CA ASN A 13 -6.27 -32.58 -89.92
C ASN A 13 -5.76 -33.04 -91.29
N ILE A 14 -6.37 -32.53 -92.35
CA ILE A 14 -5.96 -32.78 -93.74
C ILE A 14 -5.17 -31.58 -94.22
N TYR A 15 -3.90 -31.79 -94.57
CA TYR A 15 -3.04 -30.77 -95.16
C TYR A 15 -2.92 -31.03 -96.66
N TYR A 16 -3.20 -30.01 -97.45
CA TYR A 16 -2.94 -29.98 -98.89
C TYR A 16 -1.76 -29.05 -99.17
N TYR A 17 -0.73 -29.54 -99.85
CA TYR A 17 0.46 -28.75 -100.18
C TYR A 17 0.33 -28.24 -101.61
N LEU A 18 0.21 -26.92 -101.77
CA LEU A 18 0.05 -26.25 -103.07
C LEU A 18 1.32 -26.31 -103.96
N GLU A 19 2.46 -26.71 -103.41
CA GLU A 19 3.74 -26.81 -104.12
C GLU A 19 3.78 -27.96 -105.13
N ASP A 20 3.19 -29.11 -104.77
CA ASP A 20 3.33 -30.38 -105.50
C ASP A 20 2.03 -31.21 -105.58
N ASP A 21 0.89 -30.59 -105.25
CA ASP A 21 -0.44 -31.23 -105.15
C ASP A 21 -0.47 -32.46 -104.24
N SER A 22 0.42 -32.50 -103.24
CA SER A 22 0.47 -33.61 -102.28
C SER A 22 -0.46 -33.36 -101.09
N MET A 23 -0.87 -34.45 -100.43
CA MET A 23 -1.74 -34.40 -99.26
C MET A 23 -1.17 -35.23 -98.12
N SER A 24 -1.42 -34.80 -96.88
CA SER A 24 -1.12 -35.58 -95.67
C SER A 24 -2.28 -35.50 -94.70
N VAL A 25 -2.57 -36.60 -94.00
CA VAL A 25 -3.64 -36.68 -93.00
C VAL A 25 -3.01 -37.00 -91.65
N ILE A 26 -3.23 -36.15 -90.66
CA ILE A 26 -2.61 -36.22 -89.34
C ILE A 26 -3.70 -36.15 -88.27
N GLU A 27 -3.75 -37.14 -87.39
CA GLU A 27 -4.60 -37.10 -86.20
C GLU A 27 -3.87 -36.34 -85.08
N PRO A 28 -4.47 -35.28 -84.52
CA PRO A 28 -3.90 -34.57 -83.39
C PRO A 28 -3.79 -35.48 -82.17
N VAL A 29 -2.78 -35.21 -81.34
CA VAL A 29 -2.58 -35.95 -80.08
C VAL A 29 -3.62 -35.47 -79.08
N VAL A 30 -4.41 -36.40 -78.54
CA VAL A 30 -5.42 -36.15 -77.51
C VAL A 30 -5.04 -36.96 -76.27
N GLU A 31 -4.82 -36.27 -75.15
CA GLU A 31 -4.47 -36.91 -73.88
C GLU A 31 -5.51 -37.97 -73.50
N ASN A 32 -5.03 -39.10 -72.98
CA ASN A 32 -5.87 -40.23 -72.54
C ASN A 32 -6.73 -40.90 -73.63
N SER A 33 -6.43 -40.71 -74.92
CA SER A 33 -7.18 -41.36 -76.03
C SER A 33 -6.94 -42.87 -76.17
N GLY A 34 -5.83 -43.39 -75.62
CA GLY A 34 -5.51 -44.82 -75.56
C GLY A 34 -5.17 -45.49 -76.91
N ILE A 35 -5.07 -44.73 -78.01
CA ILE A 35 -4.77 -45.22 -79.36
C ILE A 35 -3.52 -44.55 -79.91
N PRO A 36 -2.72 -45.24 -80.76
CA PRO A 36 -1.62 -44.61 -81.48
C PRO A 36 -2.15 -43.49 -82.39
N GLN A 37 -1.76 -42.26 -82.06
CA GLN A 37 -2.11 -41.02 -82.77
C GLN A 37 -0.90 -40.51 -83.58
N GLY A 38 -1.16 -39.55 -84.50
CA GLY A 38 -0.13 -38.94 -85.34
C GLY A 38 -0.44 -39.05 -86.83
N LYS A 39 0.59 -39.23 -87.66
CA LYS A 39 0.46 -39.24 -89.13
C LYS A 39 -0.27 -40.50 -89.60
N LEU A 40 -1.52 -40.35 -90.04
CA LEU A 40 -2.31 -41.44 -90.63
C LEU A 40 -1.92 -41.70 -92.08
N ILE A 41 -1.66 -40.63 -92.85
CA ILE A 41 -1.25 -40.70 -94.24
C ILE A 41 -0.05 -39.76 -94.43
N LYS A 42 1.07 -40.31 -94.89
CA LYS A 42 2.29 -39.53 -95.19
C LYS A 42 2.05 -38.62 -96.42
N ARG A 43 2.83 -37.54 -96.53
CA ARG A 43 2.76 -36.60 -97.66
C ARG A 43 3.02 -37.34 -98.97
N GLN A 44 1.98 -37.43 -99.81
CA GLN A 44 2.03 -38.02 -101.15
C GLN A 44 0.87 -37.52 -101.99
N ARG A 45 0.95 -37.66 -103.32
CA ARG A 45 -0.17 -37.33 -104.21
C ARG A 45 -1.21 -38.45 -104.10
N LEU A 46 -2.42 -38.09 -103.66
CA LEU A 46 -3.49 -39.07 -103.42
C LEU A 46 -4.38 -39.20 -104.65
N ALA A 47 -4.63 -40.44 -105.07
CA ALA A 47 -5.55 -40.74 -106.15
C ALA A 47 -7.01 -40.61 -105.67
N LYS A 48 -7.84 -39.93 -106.47
CA LYS A 48 -9.28 -39.73 -106.29
C LYS A 48 -10.09 -40.93 -106.78
N ASN A 49 -9.69 -41.51 -107.91
CA ASN A 49 -10.38 -42.61 -108.58
C ASN A 49 -9.40 -43.71 -109.04
N ASP A 50 -9.92 -44.91 -109.32
CA ASP A 50 -9.14 -46.04 -109.89
C ASP A 50 -8.52 -45.76 -111.27
N ARG A 51 -8.89 -44.63 -111.91
CA ARG A 51 -8.34 -44.14 -113.18
C ARG A 51 -7.01 -43.38 -113.03
N GLY A 52 -6.54 -43.16 -111.79
CA GLY A 52 -5.26 -42.48 -111.52
C GLY A 52 -5.34 -40.95 -111.46
N ASP A 53 -6.54 -40.36 -111.46
CA ASP A 53 -6.73 -38.94 -111.23
C ASP A 53 -6.35 -38.58 -109.79
N HIS A 54 -5.64 -37.47 -109.58
CA HIS A 54 -5.23 -37.03 -108.24
C HIS A 54 -6.20 -35.99 -107.67
N TYR A 55 -6.27 -35.90 -106.34
CA TYR A 55 -7.02 -34.83 -105.68
C TYR A 55 -6.40 -33.46 -105.98
N HIS A 56 -7.24 -32.54 -106.44
CA HIS A 56 -6.88 -31.15 -106.64
C HIS A 56 -7.51 -30.28 -105.55
N TRP A 57 -6.93 -29.13 -105.21
CA TRP A 57 -7.51 -28.23 -104.21
C TRP A 57 -8.94 -27.77 -104.56
N LYS A 58 -9.28 -27.77 -105.85
CA LYS A 58 -10.64 -27.49 -106.37
C LYS A 58 -11.69 -28.52 -105.93
N ASP A 59 -11.27 -29.73 -105.60
CA ASP A 59 -12.15 -30.82 -105.14
C ASP A 59 -12.40 -30.78 -103.63
N LEU A 60 -11.76 -29.86 -102.91
CA LEU A 60 -11.85 -29.72 -101.46
C LEU A 60 -12.80 -28.56 -101.12
N ASN A 61 -13.92 -28.87 -100.50
CA ASN A 61 -14.83 -27.89 -99.91
C ASN A 61 -15.39 -28.45 -98.59
N ARG A 62 -15.92 -27.58 -97.74
CA ARG A 62 -16.58 -27.94 -96.48
C ARG A 62 -17.84 -28.76 -96.77
N GLY A 63 -18.14 -29.73 -95.92
CA GLY A 63 -19.28 -30.63 -96.09
C GLY A 63 -19.12 -31.66 -97.23
N ILE A 64 -17.91 -31.87 -97.76
CA ILE A 64 -17.63 -32.92 -98.75
C ILE A 64 -17.02 -34.16 -98.07
N ASN A 65 -17.35 -35.33 -98.62
CA ASN A 65 -16.78 -36.61 -98.24
C ASN A 65 -15.60 -36.95 -99.17
N ILE A 66 -14.42 -37.16 -98.59
CA ILE A 66 -13.20 -37.50 -99.31
C ILE A 66 -12.85 -38.96 -99.01
N THR A 67 -12.78 -39.80 -100.03
CA THR A 67 -12.39 -41.22 -99.91
C THR A 67 -10.93 -41.42 -100.24
N ILE A 68 -10.12 -41.80 -99.25
CA ILE A 68 -8.69 -42.08 -99.42
C ILE A 68 -8.40 -43.46 -98.83
N TYR A 69 -7.79 -44.35 -99.62
CA TYR A 69 -7.43 -45.73 -99.23
C TYR A 69 -8.56 -46.49 -98.51
N GLY A 70 -9.77 -46.41 -99.06
CA GLY A 70 -10.96 -47.10 -98.53
C GLY A 70 -11.55 -46.48 -97.25
N LYS A 71 -11.03 -45.34 -96.78
CA LYS A 71 -11.59 -44.58 -95.65
C LYS A 71 -12.22 -43.28 -96.14
N THR A 72 -13.42 -42.99 -95.66
CA THR A 72 -14.15 -41.75 -95.97
C THR A 72 -13.94 -40.73 -94.85
N PHE A 73 -13.44 -39.56 -95.19
CA PHE A 73 -13.27 -38.43 -94.30
C PHE A 73 -14.32 -37.35 -94.62
N ARG A 74 -14.98 -36.81 -93.60
CA ARG A 74 -15.87 -35.66 -93.74
C ARG A 74 -15.07 -34.39 -93.48
N VAL A 75 -15.02 -33.47 -94.43
CA VAL A 75 -14.42 -32.15 -94.22
C VAL A 75 -15.44 -31.29 -93.47
N VAL A 76 -15.21 -31.06 -92.18
CA VAL A 76 -16.14 -30.34 -91.31
C VAL A 76 -15.87 -28.83 -91.35
N ASP A 77 -14.59 -28.45 -91.27
CA ASP A 77 -14.16 -27.06 -91.26
C ASP A 77 -12.79 -26.89 -91.92
N CYS A 78 -12.43 -25.65 -92.24
CA CYS A 78 -11.16 -25.29 -92.85
C CYS A 78 -10.46 -24.18 -92.05
N ASP A 79 -9.14 -24.09 -92.15
CA ASP A 79 -8.36 -23.04 -91.48
C ASP A 79 -8.61 -21.67 -92.14
N GLN A 80 -8.32 -20.58 -91.43
CA GLN A 80 -8.55 -19.22 -91.89
C GLN A 80 -7.80 -18.90 -93.18
N PHE A 81 -6.56 -19.39 -93.31
CA PHE A 81 -5.78 -19.25 -94.54
C PHE A 81 -6.46 -19.93 -95.73
N THR A 82 -6.90 -21.18 -95.55
CA THR A 82 -7.55 -21.95 -96.61
C THR A 82 -8.87 -21.35 -97.03
N GLN A 83 -9.58 -20.71 -96.09
CA GLN A 83 -10.82 -20.00 -96.39
C GLN A 83 -10.56 -18.85 -97.37
N VAL A 84 -9.65 -17.95 -97.01
CA VAL A 84 -9.28 -16.79 -97.83
C VAL A 84 -8.71 -17.20 -99.18
N PHE A 85 -7.90 -18.26 -99.21
CA PHE A 85 -7.32 -18.78 -100.45
C PHE A 85 -8.40 -19.27 -101.42
N LEU A 86 -9.32 -20.12 -100.98
CA LEU A 86 -10.37 -20.68 -101.86
C LEU A 86 -11.34 -19.59 -102.35
N GLU A 87 -11.71 -18.65 -101.47
CA GLU A 87 -12.52 -17.47 -101.84
C GLU A 87 -11.79 -16.61 -102.88
N SER A 88 -10.48 -16.36 -102.73
CA SER A 88 -9.68 -15.60 -103.70
C SER A 88 -9.57 -16.26 -105.07
N GLN A 89 -9.65 -17.59 -105.13
CA GLN A 89 -9.65 -18.38 -106.36
C GLN A 89 -11.06 -18.57 -106.96
N GLY A 90 -12.08 -17.94 -106.37
CA GLY A 90 -13.45 -17.96 -106.85
C GLY A 90 -14.27 -19.19 -106.45
N ILE A 91 -13.86 -19.93 -105.41
CA ILE A 91 -14.63 -21.04 -104.86
C ILE A 91 -15.42 -20.55 -103.64
N GLU A 92 -16.75 -20.63 -103.72
CA GLU A 92 -17.63 -20.36 -102.58
C GLU A 92 -17.61 -21.55 -101.60
N LEU A 93 -17.27 -21.26 -100.35
CA LEU A 93 -17.20 -22.26 -99.29
C LEU A 93 -18.58 -22.50 -98.66
N ASN A 94 -18.90 -23.78 -98.46
CA ASN A 94 -20.10 -24.16 -97.72
C ASN A 94 -20.01 -23.71 -96.24
N PRO A 95 -21.13 -23.56 -95.52
CA PRO A 95 -21.12 -23.20 -94.10
C PRO A 95 -20.39 -24.25 -93.24
N PRO A 96 -19.81 -23.86 -92.07
CA PRO A 96 -19.15 -24.80 -91.16
C PRO A 96 -20.14 -25.84 -90.66
N GLU A 97 -19.76 -27.11 -90.70
CA GLU A 97 -20.47 -28.15 -89.96
C GLU A 97 -19.96 -28.19 -88.52
N LYS A 98 -20.84 -28.52 -87.57
CA LYS A 98 -20.39 -28.80 -86.21
C LYS A 98 -19.74 -30.17 -86.19
N MET A 99 -18.55 -30.26 -85.59
CA MET A 99 -17.90 -31.54 -85.38
C MET A 99 -18.81 -32.45 -84.54
N ALA A 100 -19.02 -33.68 -85.00
CA ALA A 100 -19.83 -34.63 -84.26
C ALA A 100 -19.17 -34.93 -82.90
N LEU A 101 -19.98 -34.88 -81.84
CA LEU A 101 -19.52 -35.14 -80.48
C LEU A 101 -19.41 -36.64 -80.28
N ASP A 102 -18.27 -37.10 -79.74
CA ASP A 102 -18.09 -38.49 -79.34
C ASP A 102 -18.72 -38.68 -77.94
N PRO A 103 -19.79 -39.49 -77.81
CA PRO A 103 -20.46 -39.73 -76.53
C PRO A 103 -19.49 -40.19 -75.42
N TYR A 104 -18.46 -40.95 -75.81
CA TYR A 104 -17.46 -41.47 -74.86
C TYR A 104 -16.57 -40.36 -74.29
N THR A 105 -16.22 -39.38 -75.12
CA THR A 105 -15.34 -38.27 -74.70
C THR A 105 -16.08 -37.28 -73.80
N GLU A 106 -17.38 -37.08 -73.99
CA GLU A 106 -18.18 -36.21 -73.12
C GLU A 106 -18.41 -36.80 -71.73
N LEU A 107 -18.69 -38.11 -71.63
CA LEU A 107 -18.85 -38.81 -70.35
C LEU A 107 -17.63 -38.70 -69.43
N ARG A 108 -16.42 -38.50 -70.00
CA ARG A 108 -15.16 -38.41 -69.26
C ARG A 108 -14.67 -36.98 -68.99
N LYS A 109 -15.34 -35.95 -69.51
CA LYS A 109 -14.99 -34.56 -69.19
C LYS A 109 -15.36 -34.27 -67.73
N GLN A 110 -14.40 -34.44 -66.82
CA GLN A 110 -14.57 -33.98 -65.45
C GLN A 110 -14.59 -32.43 -65.42
N PRO A 111 -15.48 -31.80 -64.65
CA PRO A 111 -15.45 -30.36 -64.46
C PRO A 111 -14.13 -29.97 -63.80
N LEU A 112 -13.52 -28.87 -64.27
CA LEU A 112 -12.36 -28.27 -63.63
C LEU A 112 -12.73 -27.93 -62.17
N ARG A 113 -12.12 -28.62 -61.21
CA ARG A 113 -12.27 -28.30 -59.79
C ARG A 113 -11.64 -26.94 -59.52
N LYS A 114 -12.45 -25.89 -59.54
CA LYS A 114 -12.04 -24.56 -59.05
C LYS A 114 -12.35 -24.50 -57.56
N TYR A 115 -11.31 -24.57 -56.73
CA TYR A 115 -11.43 -24.25 -55.32
C TYR A 115 -11.39 -22.73 -55.19
N VAL A 116 -12.55 -22.10 -54.99
CA VAL A 116 -12.60 -20.73 -54.50
C VAL A 116 -12.44 -20.84 -52.98
N THR A 117 -11.27 -20.48 -52.46
CA THR A 117 -11.09 -20.29 -51.03
C THR A 117 -11.95 -19.09 -50.61
N PRO A 118 -12.95 -19.28 -49.73
CA PRO A 118 -13.68 -18.15 -49.16
C PRO A 118 -12.70 -17.28 -48.40
N SER A 119 -12.65 -15.98 -48.69
CA SER A 119 -11.91 -15.02 -47.88
C SER A 119 -12.73 -14.72 -46.62
N ASP A 120 -12.71 -15.64 -45.66
CA ASP A 120 -13.08 -15.30 -44.30
C ASP A 120 -12.06 -14.30 -43.73
N PHE A 121 -12.53 -13.51 -42.78
CA PHE A 121 -11.84 -12.45 -42.04
C PHE A 121 -10.31 -12.58 -42.01
N ASP A 122 -9.59 -11.49 -42.34
CA ASP A 122 -8.13 -11.45 -42.44
C ASP A 122 -7.47 -11.74 -41.07
N GLN A 123 -7.23 -13.03 -40.78
CA GLN A 123 -6.57 -13.52 -39.58
C GLN A 123 -5.19 -12.87 -39.41
N LEU A 124 -4.50 -12.60 -40.53
CA LEU A 124 -3.21 -11.94 -40.51
C LEU A 124 -3.34 -10.49 -40.03
N LYS A 125 -4.40 -9.77 -40.42
CA LYS A 125 -4.68 -8.43 -39.91
C LYS A 125 -4.90 -8.44 -38.40
N GLN A 126 -5.70 -9.36 -37.86
CA GLN A 126 -5.93 -9.46 -36.41
C GLN A 126 -4.61 -9.72 -35.68
N PHE A 127 -3.84 -10.70 -36.15
CA PHE A 127 -2.51 -11.00 -35.64
C PHE A 127 -1.59 -9.77 -35.65
N LEU A 128 -1.47 -9.07 -36.77
CA LEU A 128 -0.58 -7.89 -36.89
C LEU A 128 -1.03 -6.72 -36.00
N THR A 129 -2.33 -6.53 -35.81
CA THR A 129 -2.85 -5.41 -34.99
C THR A 129 -2.70 -5.64 -33.49
N PHE A 130 -2.84 -6.89 -33.05
CA PHE A 130 -2.90 -7.25 -31.63
C PHE A 130 -1.73 -8.14 -31.19
N ASP A 131 -0.67 -8.24 -32.01
CA ASP A 131 0.54 -8.99 -31.66
C ASP A 131 1.07 -8.54 -30.29
N LYS A 132 1.39 -9.51 -29.44
CA LYS A 132 1.87 -9.34 -28.05
C LYS A 132 0.90 -8.61 -27.10
N GLN A 133 -0.33 -8.30 -27.52
CA GLN A 133 -1.33 -7.74 -26.62
C GLN A 133 -2.11 -8.86 -25.95
N VAL A 134 -1.90 -9.00 -24.64
CA VAL A 134 -2.53 -10.04 -23.82
C VAL A 134 -3.27 -9.37 -22.68
N LEU A 135 -4.54 -9.76 -22.52
CA LEU A 135 -5.32 -9.33 -21.38
C LEU A 135 -5.08 -10.28 -20.21
N ARG A 136 -4.56 -9.75 -19.11
CA ARG A 136 -4.29 -10.50 -17.88
C ARG A 136 -5.31 -10.17 -16.79
N PHE A 137 -5.91 -11.21 -16.24
CA PHE A 137 -6.87 -11.16 -15.14
C PHE A 137 -6.37 -12.02 -13.97
N TYR A 138 -6.68 -11.57 -12.76
CA TYR A 138 -6.43 -12.31 -11.54
C TYR A 138 -7.75 -12.89 -11.05
N ALA A 139 -7.78 -14.20 -10.88
CA ALA A 139 -8.97 -14.92 -10.48
C ALA A 139 -8.70 -15.81 -9.27
N ILE A 140 -9.74 -16.07 -8.50
CA ILE A 140 -9.76 -17.11 -7.49
C ILE A 140 -10.73 -18.20 -7.91
N TRP A 141 -10.35 -19.45 -7.70
CA TRP A 141 -11.27 -20.58 -7.77
C TRP A 141 -11.50 -21.06 -6.35
N ASP A 142 -12.72 -20.85 -5.87
CA ASP A 142 -13.12 -21.32 -4.55
C ASP A 142 -13.74 -22.72 -4.68
N ASP A 143 -12.99 -23.73 -4.22
CA ASP A 143 -13.45 -25.13 -4.16
C ASP A 143 -13.73 -25.56 -2.71
N THR A 144 -13.79 -24.64 -1.73
CA THR A 144 -13.86 -25.01 -0.29
C THR A 144 -15.09 -25.84 0.11
N ASP A 145 -16.11 -25.91 -0.75
CA ASP A 145 -17.29 -26.77 -0.54
C ASP A 145 -16.97 -28.27 -0.75
N SER A 146 -15.88 -28.58 -1.45
CA SER A 146 -15.41 -29.95 -1.68
C SER A 146 -14.60 -30.46 -0.47
N MET A 147 -14.64 -31.78 -0.21
CA MET A 147 -14.03 -32.40 0.98
C MET A 147 -12.53 -32.11 1.18
N TYR A 148 -11.81 -31.87 0.08
CA TYR A 148 -10.38 -31.52 0.07
C TYR A 148 -10.14 -30.26 -0.77
N GLY A 149 -11.20 -29.47 -0.98
CA GLY A 149 -11.13 -28.30 -1.83
C GLY A 149 -10.54 -27.12 -1.09
N GLU A 150 -9.82 -26.30 -1.83
CA GLU A 150 -9.09 -25.15 -1.32
C GLU A 150 -9.44 -23.95 -2.20
N CYS A 151 -9.43 -22.75 -1.63
CA CYS A 151 -9.53 -21.52 -2.40
C CYS A 151 -8.15 -21.20 -2.99
N ARG A 152 -8.06 -21.11 -4.31
CA ARG A 152 -6.81 -21.05 -5.06
C ARG A 152 -6.77 -19.83 -5.96
N THR A 153 -5.60 -19.23 -6.12
CA THR A 153 -5.39 -18.08 -7.02
C THR A 153 -4.85 -18.55 -8.38
N TYR A 154 -5.38 -17.94 -9.45
CA TYR A 154 -5.04 -18.24 -10.84
C TYR A 154 -4.88 -16.94 -11.63
N ILE A 155 -4.05 -16.99 -12.67
CA ILE A 155 -3.90 -15.91 -13.65
C ILE A 155 -4.49 -16.37 -14.96
N ILE A 156 -5.46 -15.62 -15.48
CA ILE A 156 -6.09 -15.88 -16.77
C ILE A 156 -5.49 -14.92 -17.79
N HIS A 157 -4.93 -15.45 -18.87
CA HIS A 157 -4.46 -14.71 -20.03
C HIS A 157 -5.42 -14.89 -21.20
N TYR A 158 -5.88 -13.78 -21.77
CA TYR A 158 -6.67 -13.74 -23.00
C TYR A 158 -5.86 -13.07 -24.10
N TYR A 159 -5.55 -13.81 -25.16
CA TYR A 159 -4.74 -13.33 -26.27
C TYR A 159 -5.62 -12.69 -27.34
N LEU A 160 -5.43 -11.39 -27.59
CA LEU A 160 -6.25 -10.64 -28.56
C LEU A 160 -5.94 -11.02 -30.03
N MET A 161 -4.77 -11.62 -30.28
CA MET A 161 -4.35 -12.01 -31.64
C MET A 161 -5.19 -13.14 -32.24
N ASP A 162 -5.71 -14.04 -31.41
CA ASP A 162 -6.40 -15.27 -31.84
C ASP A 162 -7.57 -15.67 -30.93
N ASP A 163 -7.98 -14.77 -30.01
CA ASP A 163 -9.07 -14.96 -29.06
C ASP A 163 -8.95 -16.26 -28.21
N THR A 164 -7.71 -16.63 -27.89
CA THR A 164 -7.39 -17.82 -27.08
C THR A 164 -7.21 -17.49 -25.60
N VAL A 165 -7.47 -18.47 -24.74
CA VAL A 165 -7.37 -18.36 -23.28
C VAL A 165 -6.32 -19.34 -22.75
N GLU A 166 -5.49 -18.88 -21.83
CA GLU A 166 -4.51 -19.68 -21.07
C GLU A 166 -4.72 -19.42 -19.58
N ILE A 167 -4.68 -20.46 -18.74
CA ILE A 167 -4.84 -20.31 -17.29
C ILE A 167 -3.58 -20.83 -16.60
N ARG A 168 -2.92 -19.95 -15.84
CA ARG A 168 -1.71 -20.24 -15.06
C ARG A 168 -2.02 -20.37 -13.58
N GLU A 169 -1.40 -21.36 -12.94
CA GLU A 169 -1.46 -21.53 -11.50
C GLU A 169 -0.41 -20.63 -10.83
N VAL A 170 -0.78 -20.00 -9.72
CA VAL A 170 0.14 -19.21 -8.90
C VAL A 170 0.51 -20.04 -7.69
N HIS A 171 1.79 -20.39 -7.59
CA HIS A 171 2.32 -21.15 -6.47
C HIS A 171 2.89 -20.22 -5.41
N GLU A 172 2.58 -20.52 -4.15
CA GLU A 172 3.17 -19.86 -2.99
C GLU A 172 4.31 -20.70 -2.42
N ARG A 173 5.18 -20.05 -1.64
CA ARG A 173 6.28 -20.75 -1.00
C ARG A 173 5.72 -21.70 0.08
N ASN A 174 6.11 -22.96 0.01
CA ASN A 174 5.64 -24.03 0.90
C ASN A 174 4.13 -24.35 0.76
N ASP A 175 3.58 -24.23 -0.45
CA ASP A 175 2.19 -24.62 -0.75
C ASP A 175 1.94 -26.15 -0.74
N GLY A 176 3.00 -26.96 -0.74
CA GLY A 176 2.92 -28.41 -0.70
C GLY A 176 2.53 -29.06 -2.03
N ARG A 177 2.56 -28.33 -3.15
CA ARG A 177 2.18 -28.84 -4.48
C ARG A 177 3.37 -29.03 -5.39
N ASP A 178 3.17 -29.86 -6.42
CA ASP A 178 4.13 -30.00 -7.51
C ASP A 178 4.09 -28.72 -8.38
N PRO A 179 5.22 -28.05 -8.63
CA PRO A 179 5.26 -26.78 -9.36
C PRO A 179 4.93 -26.94 -10.84
N PHE A 180 3.63 -27.00 -11.18
CA PHE A 180 3.13 -26.98 -12.55
C PHE A 180 2.69 -25.56 -12.94
N PRO A 181 3.28 -24.96 -13.98
CA PRO A 181 3.01 -23.55 -14.31
C PRO A 181 1.63 -23.30 -14.93
N LEU A 182 0.99 -24.33 -15.49
CA LEU A 182 -0.23 -24.22 -16.28
C LEU A 182 -1.32 -25.11 -15.70
N LEU A 183 -2.51 -24.53 -15.48
CA LEU A 183 -3.73 -25.28 -15.23
C LEU A 183 -4.39 -25.71 -16.55
N MET A 184 -4.37 -24.82 -17.54
CA MET A 184 -4.99 -25.02 -18.85
C MET A 184 -4.08 -24.45 -19.95
N ASN A 185 -3.78 -25.27 -20.95
CA ASN A 185 -3.03 -24.86 -22.11
C ASN A 185 -3.78 -23.80 -22.92
N ARG A 186 -3.02 -22.98 -23.65
CA ARG A 186 -3.56 -21.95 -24.54
C ARG A 186 -4.44 -22.58 -25.62
N GLN A 187 -5.73 -22.31 -25.57
CA GLN A 187 -6.68 -22.80 -26.55
C GLN A 187 -7.90 -21.87 -26.65
N ARG A 188 -8.64 -21.96 -27.74
CA ARG A 188 -9.90 -21.21 -27.90
C ARG A 188 -10.98 -21.91 -27.08
N MET A 189 -11.69 -21.16 -26.24
CA MET A 189 -12.64 -21.75 -25.29
C MET A 189 -14.10 -21.59 -25.75
N PRO A 190 -14.87 -22.69 -25.89
CA PRO A 190 -16.29 -22.61 -26.18
C PRO A 190 -17.06 -22.18 -24.92
N LYS A 191 -18.02 -21.26 -25.10
CA LYS A 191 -18.93 -20.78 -24.05
C LYS A 191 -20.22 -21.59 -24.01
N VAL A 192 -20.80 -21.85 -25.18
CA VAL A 192 -22.00 -22.69 -25.34
C VAL A 192 -21.75 -23.74 -26.42
N LEU A 193 -21.88 -25.00 -26.05
CA LEU A 193 -21.82 -26.14 -26.97
C LEU A 193 -23.23 -26.49 -27.45
N VAL A 194 -23.37 -26.90 -28.71
CA VAL A 194 -24.66 -27.34 -29.27
C VAL A 194 -25.06 -28.68 -28.65
N GLU A 195 -26.22 -28.75 -28.00
CA GLU A 195 -26.71 -29.96 -27.29
C GLU A 195 -26.98 -31.18 -28.20
N ASN A 196 -26.93 -31.03 -29.53
CA ASN A 196 -27.42 -32.02 -30.50
C ASN A 196 -26.37 -32.51 -31.51
N ALA A 197 -25.14 -32.80 -31.09
CA ALA A 197 -24.23 -33.62 -31.90
C ALA A 197 -24.55 -35.11 -31.69
N LYS A 198 -25.57 -35.64 -32.38
CA LYS A 198 -25.77 -37.11 -32.54
C LYS A 198 -24.65 -37.78 -33.37
N ASN A 199 -23.60 -37.04 -33.72
CA ASN A 199 -22.48 -37.53 -34.51
C ASN A 199 -21.33 -37.93 -33.59
N PHE A 200 -21.21 -39.24 -33.36
CA PHE A 200 -20.02 -39.92 -32.85
C PHE A 200 -19.59 -39.54 -31.40
N PRO A 201 -19.00 -40.47 -30.61
CA PRO A 201 -18.62 -40.15 -29.24
C PRO A 201 -17.54 -39.06 -29.19
N GLN A 202 -17.76 -38.09 -28.30
CA GLN A 202 -16.88 -36.95 -27.99
C GLN A 202 -15.44 -37.34 -27.60
N CYS A 203 -15.15 -38.64 -27.46
CA CYS A 203 -13.82 -39.17 -27.15
C CYS A 203 -12.89 -39.32 -28.37
N VAL A 204 -13.37 -39.11 -29.61
CA VAL A 204 -12.57 -39.41 -30.83
C VAL A 204 -12.23 -38.18 -31.68
N LEU A 205 -13.02 -37.10 -31.60
CA LEU A 205 -12.82 -35.90 -32.43
C LEU A 205 -12.63 -34.66 -31.56
N GLU A 206 -11.73 -33.78 -31.99
CA GLU A 206 -11.60 -32.44 -31.43
C GLU A 206 -12.89 -31.64 -31.69
N ILE A 207 -13.25 -30.75 -30.76
CA ILE A 207 -14.44 -29.91 -30.86
C ILE A 207 -14.33 -29.07 -32.13
N SER A 208 -15.21 -29.33 -33.10
CA SER A 208 -15.20 -28.62 -34.36
C SER A 208 -15.89 -27.25 -34.25
N ASP A 209 -15.53 -26.29 -35.11
CA ASP A 209 -16.19 -24.97 -35.16
C ASP A 209 -17.71 -25.06 -35.41
N GLN A 210 -18.18 -26.19 -35.94
CA GLN A 210 -19.61 -26.45 -36.21
C GLN A 210 -20.39 -26.86 -34.95
N GLU A 211 -19.70 -27.32 -33.90
CA GLU A 211 -20.28 -27.79 -32.64
C GLU A 211 -20.35 -26.67 -31.58
N VAL A 212 -19.66 -25.56 -31.81
CA VAL A 212 -19.60 -24.41 -30.90
C VAL A 212 -20.57 -23.33 -31.36
N LEU A 213 -21.54 -23.00 -30.50
CA LEU A 213 -22.52 -21.95 -30.78
C LEU A 213 -21.95 -20.55 -30.49
N GLU A 214 -21.23 -20.41 -29.38
CA GLU A 214 -20.66 -19.15 -28.93
C GLU A 214 -19.27 -19.37 -28.34
N TRP A 215 -18.30 -18.56 -28.77
CA TRP A 215 -16.93 -18.54 -28.27
C TRP A 215 -16.77 -17.46 -27.20
N TYR A 216 -15.90 -17.71 -26.22
CA TYR A 216 -15.53 -16.68 -25.25
C TYR A 216 -14.87 -15.49 -25.93
N THR A 217 -15.43 -14.31 -25.69
CA THR A 217 -14.90 -13.04 -26.19
C THR A 217 -14.33 -12.24 -25.03
N ALA A 218 -13.42 -11.30 -25.30
CA ALA A 218 -12.91 -10.37 -24.29
C ALA A 218 -14.03 -9.73 -23.44
N LYS A 219 -15.21 -9.44 -24.02
CA LYS A 219 -16.36 -8.86 -23.30
C LYS A 219 -16.88 -9.70 -22.13
N ASP A 220 -16.68 -11.02 -22.16
CA ASP A 220 -17.18 -11.93 -21.12
C ASP A 220 -16.31 -11.88 -19.85
N PHE A 221 -15.06 -11.40 -19.95
CA PHE A 221 -14.14 -11.27 -18.83
C PHE A 221 -14.34 -9.90 -18.17
N ILE A 222 -15.08 -9.85 -17.06
CA ILE A 222 -15.36 -8.63 -16.30
C ILE A 222 -14.96 -8.85 -14.84
N VAL A 223 -14.26 -7.88 -14.26
CA VAL A 223 -13.88 -7.91 -12.84
C VAL A 223 -15.13 -7.86 -11.96
N GLY A 224 -15.20 -8.73 -10.96
CA GLY A 224 -16.35 -8.90 -10.06
C GLY A 224 -17.41 -9.89 -10.55
N LYS A 225 -17.24 -10.49 -11.74
CA LYS A 225 -18.10 -11.59 -12.20
C LYS A 225 -17.39 -12.93 -12.08
N SER A 226 -18.19 -13.97 -11.86
CA SER A 226 -17.74 -15.36 -11.98
C SER A 226 -17.79 -15.83 -13.43
N LEU A 227 -16.82 -16.66 -13.81
CA LEU A 227 -16.60 -17.18 -15.14
C LEU A 227 -16.47 -18.71 -15.07
N THR A 228 -17.34 -19.43 -15.77
CA THR A 228 -17.32 -20.91 -15.75
C THR A 228 -16.57 -21.46 -16.95
N ILE A 229 -15.39 -22.03 -16.73
CA ILE A 229 -14.56 -22.65 -17.78
C ILE A 229 -14.42 -24.14 -17.46
N LEU A 230 -14.81 -25.02 -18.40
CA LEU A 230 -14.69 -26.48 -18.27
C LEU A 230 -15.29 -27.04 -16.96
N GLY A 231 -16.39 -26.45 -16.50
CA GLY A 231 -17.07 -26.84 -15.25
C GLY A 231 -16.47 -26.27 -13.96
N ARG A 232 -15.41 -25.44 -14.05
CA ARG A 232 -14.83 -24.73 -12.89
C ARG A 232 -15.21 -23.26 -12.92
N THR A 233 -15.67 -22.74 -11.78
CA THR A 233 -16.12 -21.34 -11.62
C THR A 233 -14.98 -20.48 -11.06
N PHE A 234 -14.42 -19.61 -11.89
CA PHE A 234 -13.39 -18.65 -11.50
C PHE A 234 -14.03 -17.30 -11.18
N PHE A 235 -13.76 -16.72 -10.02
CA PHE A 235 -14.15 -15.35 -9.69
C PHE A 235 -13.01 -14.39 -9.98
N ILE A 236 -13.21 -13.48 -10.92
CA ILE A 236 -12.19 -12.49 -11.32
C ILE A 236 -12.25 -11.32 -10.34
N TYR A 237 -11.18 -11.10 -9.58
CA TYR A 237 -11.14 -10.06 -8.55
C TYR A 237 -10.29 -8.85 -8.94
N ASP A 238 -9.31 -9.03 -9.84
CA ASP A 238 -8.46 -7.94 -10.31
C ASP A 238 -8.02 -8.12 -11.78
N CYS A 239 -7.50 -7.06 -12.39
CA CYS A 239 -7.01 -7.04 -13.76
C CYS A 239 -5.81 -6.09 -13.91
N ASP A 240 -4.92 -6.42 -14.85
CA ASP A 240 -3.68 -5.70 -15.09
C ASP A 240 -3.89 -4.23 -15.57
N PRO A 241 -2.95 -3.29 -15.34
CA PRO A 241 -3.11 -1.92 -15.82
C PRO A 241 -3.32 -1.80 -17.34
N PHE A 242 -2.74 -2.71 -18.13
CA PHE A 242 -2.97 -2.75 -19.58
C PHE A 242 -4.41 -3.11 -19.93
N THR A 243 -4.99 -4.11 -19.26
CA THR A 243 -6.38 -4.52 -19.51
C THR A 243 -7.36 -3.42 -19.13
N ARG A 244 -7.13 -2.75 -18.00
CA ARG A 244 -7.93 -1.58 -17.59
C ARG A 244 -8.00 -0.51 -18.68
N ARG A 245 -6.86 -0.19 -19.32
CA ARG A 245 -6.80 0.77 -20.43
C ARG A 245 -7.53 0.24 -21.68
N TYR A 246 -7.28 -1.02 -22.04
CA TYR A 246 -7.93 -1.64 -23.18
C TYR A 246 -9.47 -1.63 -23.06
N TYR A 247 -10.02 -1.97 -21.89
CA TYR A 247 -11.46 -1.95 -21.65
C TYR A 247 -12.05 -0.55 -21.68
N LYS A 248 -11.31 0.43 -21.18
CA LYS A 248 -11.69 1.84 -21.24
C LYS A 248 -11.75 2.34 -22.69
N GLU A 249 -10.78 1.98 -23.53
CA GLU A 249 -10.70 2.43 -24.92
C GLU A 249 -11.67 1.69 -25.85
N LYS A 250 -11.77 0.36 -25.75
CA LYS A 250 -12.58 -0.47 -26.65
C LYS A 250 -14.03 -0.58 -26.24
N PHE A 251 -14.31 -0.67 -24.94
CA PHE A 251 -15.66 -0.91 -24.42
C PHE A 251 -16.24 0.27 -23.64
N GLY A 252 -15.46 1.33 -23.39
CA GLY A 252 -15.91 2.48 -22.63
C GLY A 252 -16.13 2.21 -21.14
N ILE A 253 -15.64 1.08 -20.61
CA ILE A 253 -15.83 0.69 -19.21
C ILE A 253 -14.73 1.35 -18.38
N THR A 254 -15.08 2.37 -17.60
CA THR A 254 -14.14 3.16 -16.80
C THR A 254 -13.82 2.58 -15.43
N ASP A 255 -14.67 1.73 -14.87
CA ASP A 255 -14.55 1.29 -13.47
C ASP A 255 -14.47 -0.24 -13.39
N LEU A 256 -13.24 -0.74 -13.19
CA LEU A 256 -12.94 -2.15 -12.89
C LEU A 256 -12.31 -2.18 -11.49
N PRO A 257 -13.09 -2.12 -10.40
CA PRO A 257 -12.52 -2.04 -9.05
C PRO A 257 -11.73 -3.32 -8.72
N CYS A 258 -10.58 -3.18 -8.03
CA CYS A 258 -9.91 -4.34 -7.44
C CYS A 258 -10.70 -4.78 -6.20
N ILE A 259 -11.11 -6.04 -6.16
CA ILE A 259 -11.89 -6.61 -5.07
C ILE A 259 -10.93 -7.36 -4.15
N ASP A 260 -10.91 -6.99 -2.87
CA ASP A 260 -10.14 -7.72 -1.87
C ASP A 260 -10.84 -9.04 -1.55
N VAL A 261 -10.15 -10.14 -1.84
CA VAL A 261 -10.63 -11.52 -1.63
C VAL A 261 -9.96 -12.18 -0.42
N ASN A 262 -9.13 -11.44 0.33
CA ASN A 262 -8.45 -11.99 1.49
C ASN A 262 -9.44 -12.27 2.62
N LYS A 263 -9.40 -13.51 3.13
CA LYS A 263 -10.10 -13.87 4.36
C LYS A 263 -9.40 -13.16 5.51
N GLN A 264 -10.12 -12.33 6.27
CA GLN A 264 -9.58 -11.74 7.49
C GLN A 264 -9.35 -12.85 8.51
N GLU A 265 -8.09 -13.07 8.89
CA GLU A 265 -7.77 -14.00 9.96
C GLU A 265 -8.39 -13.50 11.27
N PRO A 266 -9.01 -14.40 12.06
CA PRO A 266 -9.51 -14.01 13.37
C PRO A 266 -8.35 -13.49 14.21
N PRO A 267 -8.53 -12.38 14.94
CA PRO A 267 -7.45 -11.84 15.76
C PRO A 267 -7.00 -12.91 16.78
N PRO A 268 -5.69 -13.02 17.04
CA PRO A 268 -5.20 -13.97 18.02
C PRO A 268 -5.85 -13.70 19.38
N VAL A 269 -6.26 -14.78 20.05
CA VAL A 269 -6.85 -14.69 21.39
C VAL A 269 -5.80 -14.11 22.34
N LYS A 270 -6.09 -12.93 22.91
CA LYS A 270 -5.21 -12.31 23.89
C LYS A 270 -5.23 -13.13 25.17
N GLN A 271 -4.07 -13.59 25.60
CA GLN A 271 -3.92 -14.28 26.88
C GLN A 271 -3.96 -13.22 28.00
N GLU A 272 -5.03 -13.24 28.80
CA GLU A 272 -5.14 -12.40 29.98
C GLU A 272 -4.32 -12.98 31.13
N LEU A 273 -3.77 -12.10 31.98
CA LEU A 273 -3.08 -12.55 33.18
C LEU A 273 -4.10 -13.15 34.15
N PRO A 274 -3.79 -14.28 34.79
CA PRO A 274 -4.64 -14.81 35.85
C PRO A 274 -4.70 -13.83 37.02
N PRO A 275 -5.77 -13.86 37.82
CA PRO A 275 -5.90 -13.02 39.01
C PRO A 275 -4.75 -13.29 39.99
N TYR A 276 -4.33 -12.25 40.69
CA TYR A 276 -3.24 -12.26 41.64
C TYR A 276 -3.56 -13.16 42.84
N ASN A 277 -2.60 -14.00 43.22
CA ASN A 277 -2.76 -15.05 44.22
C ASN A 277 -2.63 -14.57 45.68
N GLY A 278 -2.36 -13.28 45.93
CA GLY A 278 -2.21 -12.72 47.27
C GLY A 278 -0.80 -12.78 47.87
N PHE A 279 0.16 -13.42 47.19
CA PHE A 279 1.53 -13.58 47.69
C PHE A 279 2.52 -12.67 46.96
N GLY A 280 3.37 -11.98 47.73
CA GLY A 280 4.44 -11.14 47.20
C GLY A 280 3.99 -9.73 46.82
N LEU A 281 4.65 -9.15 45.81
CA LEU A 281 4.23 -7.93 45.14
C LEU A 281 3.52 -8.31 43.84
N VAL A 282 2.49 -7.56 43.45
CA VAL A 282 1.73 -7.84 42.22
C VAL A 282 2.66 -7.83 41.00
N GLU A 283 3.59 -6.88 40.94
CA GLU A 283 4.55 -6.76 39.85
C GLU A 283 5.56 -7.91 39.78
N ASP A 284 5.88 -8.52 40.93
CA ASP A 284 6.80 -9.65 41.04
C ASP A 284 6.10 -10.97 40.69
N SER A 285 4.89 -11.18 41.23
CA SER A 285 4.08 -12.36 40.94
C SER A 285 3.63 -12.43 39.48
N ALA A 286 3.39 -11.28 38.83
CA ALA A 286 3.10 -11.24 37.40
C ALA A 286 4.24 -11.80 36.53
N GLN A 287 5.50 -11.71 36.99
CA GLN A 287 6.66 -12.24 36.24
C GLN A 287 6.63 -13.75 36.10
N ASN A 288 6.02 -14.46 37.06
CA ASN A 288 5.82 -15.91 36.98
C ASN A 288 4.86 -16.30 35.85
N CYS A 289 3.96 -15.39 35.46
CA CYS A 289 3.03 -15.61 34.34
C CYS A 289 3.63 -15.19 32.99
N PHE A 290 4.61 -14.26 32.99
CA PHE A 290 5.24 -13.79 31.75
C PHE A 290 6.34 -14.73 31.24
N ALA A 291 7.09 -15.39 32.13
CA ALA A 291 8.21 -16.24 31.74
C ALA A 291 8.37 -17.44 32.68
N LEU A 292 8.84 -18.57 32.12
CA LEU A 292 9.15 -19.77 32.90
C LEU A 292 10.21 -19.52 33.99
N ILE A 293 11.19 -18.67 33.69
CA ILE A 293 12.19 -18.21 34.66
C ILE A 293 11.85 -16.76 34.98
N PRO A 294 11.29 -16.47 36.18
CA PRO A 294 10.88 -15.12 36.53
C PRO A 294 12.10 -14.21 36.64
N LYS A 295 11.96 -13.00 36.11
CA LYS A 295 12.98 -11.95 36.22
C LYS A 295 12.51 -10.94 37.25
N ALA A 296 13.42 -10.47 38.10
CA ALA A 296 13.10 -9.43 39.05
C ALA A 296 12.52 -8.19 38.35
N PRO A 297 11.45 -7.58 38.88
CA PRO A 297 10.86 -6.39 38.29
C PRO A 297 11.89 -5.25 38.28
N LYS A 298 11.99 -4.57 37.13
CA LYS A 298 12.91 -3.44 36.97
C LYS A 298 12.35 -2.21 37.70
N LYS A 299 13.18 -1.58 38.53
CA LYS A 299 12.86 -0.31 39.20
C LYS A 299 13.25 0.85 38.29
N ASP A 300 12.52 1.95 38.36
CA ASP A 300 12.82 3.18 37.62
C ASP A 300 14.03 3.91 38.21
N VAL A 301 15.24 3.45 37.85
CA VAL A 301 16.51 3.97 38.37
C VAL A 301 16.68 5.47 38.11
N ILE A 302 16.20 5.95 36.95
CA ILE A 302 16.26 7.37 36.58
C ILE A 302 15.44 8.20 37.57
N LYS A 303 14.22 7.77 37.88
CA LYS A 303 13.34 8.45 38.84
C LYS A 303 13.98 8.46 40.23
N MET A 304 14.58 7.34 40.64
CA MET A 304 15.29 7.24 41.92
C MET A 304 16.45 8.24 42.01
N LEU A 305 17.22 8.42 40.93
CA LEU A 305 18.40 9.29 40.94
C LEU A 305 18.04 10.78 40.85
N VAL A 306 17.09 11.15 39.98
CA VAL A 306 16.70 12.54 39.74
C VAL A 306 15.94 13.14 40.93
N ASN A 307 15.16 12.31 41.63
CA ASN A 307 14.35 12.73 42.76
C ASN A 307 14.94 12.31 44.10
N ASP A 308 16.21 11.92 44.13
CA ASP A 308 16.90 11.63 45.37
C ASP A 308 16.87 12.87 46.30
N ASN A 309 16.62 12.63 47.59
CA ASN A 309 16.43 13.66 48.62
C ASN A 309 15.24 14.64 48.42
N LYS A 310 14.40 14.49 47.38
CA LYS A 310 13.18 15.30 47.23
C LYS A 310 12.03 14.66 48.00
N VAL A 311 11.60 15.32 49.07
CA VAL A 311 10.50 14.86 49.93
C VAL A 311 9.45 15.96 50.04
N LEU A 312 8.21 15.63 49.71
CA LEU A 312 7.08 16.54 49.88
C LEU A 312 6.47 16.30 51.26
N ARG A 313 6.35 17.35 52.06
CA ARG A 313 5.84 17.28 53.43
C ARG A 313 4.52 18.03 53.55
N TYR A 314 3.56 17.36 54.17
CA TYR A 314 2.20 17.87 54.35
C TYR A 314 1.78 17.72 55.80
N LEU A 315 1.08 18.72 56.32
CA LEU A 315 0.41 18.65 57.61
C LEU A 315 -1.01 18.10 57.40
N ALA A 316 -1.35 17.04 58.11
CA ALA A 316 -2.64 16.39 58.04
C ALA A 316 -3.28 16.24 59.42
N ALA A 317 -4.61 16.20 59.47
CA ALA A 317 -5.37 15.81 60.64
C ALA A 317 -6.14 14.51 60.36
N LEU A 318 -6.31 13.69 61.39
CA LEU A 318 -7.08 12.45 61.29
C LEU A 318 -8.58 12.78 61.40
N GLU A 319 -9.35 12.34 60.41
CA GLU A 319 -10.81 12.39 60.44
C GLU A 319 -11.31 11.14 61.19
N SER A 320 -11.44 11.27 62.51
CA SER A 320 -11.92 10.21 63.41
C SER A 320 -13.21 10.64 64.12
N PRO A 321 -14.16 9.71 64.36
CA PRO A 321 -15.34 9.99 65.19
C PRO A 321 -14.95 10.21 66.67
N ILE A 322 -13.75 9.78 67.07
CA ILE A 322 -13.23 9.91 68.43
C ILE A 322 -12.76 11.35 68.65
N PRO A 323 -13.30 12.09 69.64
CA PRO A 323 -12.96 13.50 69.86
C PRO A 323 -11.48 13.70 70.23
N GLU A 324 -10.86 12.75 70.92
CA GLU A 324 -9.44 12.79 71.30
C GLU A 324 -8.49 12.76 70.10
N ASP A 325 -8.93 12.20 68.97
CA ASP A 325 -8.13 12.10 67.75
C ASP A 325 -8.17 13.38 66.90
N LYS A 326 -9.13 14.28 67.12
CA LYS A 326 -9.33 15.49 66.30
C LYS A 326 -8.20 16.50 66.44
N ASP A 327 -7.55 16.53 67.60
CA ASP A 327 -6.44 17.45 67.88
C ASP A 327 -5.08 16.88 67.45
N ARG A 328 -5.03 15.61 67.04
CA ARG A 328 -3.81 14.97 66.57
C ARG A 328 -3.42 15.53 65.20
N ARG A 329 -2.12 15.82 65.04
CA ARG A 329 -1.54 16.32 63.80
C ARG A 329 -0.49 15.34 63.32
N PHE A 330 -0.52 15.08 62.03
CA PHE A 330 0.35 14.11 61.37
C PHE A 330 1.12 14.81 60.25
N VAL A 331 2.39 14.50 60.13
CA VAL A 331 3.25 14.96 59.05
C VAL A 331 3.37 13.82 58.05
N PHE A 332 2.81 14.02 56.86
CA PHE A 332 2.95 13.14 55.72
C PHE A 332 4.22 13.50 54.96
N SER A 333 5.13 12.55 54.80
CA SER A 333 6.32 12.68 53.98
C SER A 333 6.20 11.78 52.75
N TYR A 334 6.04 12.37 51.56
CA TYR A 334 6.02 11.68 50.28
C TYR A 334 7.40 11.70 49.64
N PHE A 335 7.97 10.53 49.37
CA PHE A 335 9.29 10.39 48.77
C PHE A 335 9.19 10.26 47.25
N LEU A 336 9.57 11.30 46.50
CA LEU A 336 9.45 11.34 45.04
C LEU A 336 10.33 10.32 44.29
N ALA A 337 11.37 9.80 44.97
CA ALA A 337 12.26 8.77 44.42
C ALA A 337 11.60 7.38 44.38
N THR A 338 10.73 7.05 45.34
CA THR A 338 10.20 5.68 45.52
C THR A 338 8.67 5.60 45.56
N ASP A 339 7.98 6.74 45.46
CA ASP A 339 6.52 6.88 45.62
C ASP A 339 5.99 6.30 46.94
N MET A 340 6.84 6.30 47.97
CA MET A 340 6.47 5.83 49.31
C MET A 340 5.99 7.00 50.16
N ILE A 341 5.05 6.70 51.05
CA ILE A 341 4.53 7.64 52.05
C ILE A 341 5.02 7.18 53.43
N SER A 342 5.43 8.12 54.25
CA SER A 342 5.64 7.90 55.69
C SER A 342 4.84 8.91 56.47
N ILE A 343 4.21 8.47 57.56
CA ILE A 343 3.38 9.31 58.42
C ILE A 343 4.06 9.39 59.79
N PHE A 344 4.30 10.60 60.25
CA PHE A 344 4.94 10.87 61.53
C PHE A 344 4.06 11.78 62.38
N GLU A 345 3.84 11.41 63.64
CA GLU A 345 3.09 12.19 64.61
C GLU A 345 4.09 12.93 65.52
N PRO A 346 4.16 14.27 65.47
CA PRO A 346 5.00 15.03 66.36
C PRO A 346 4.59 14.85 67.83
N PRO A 347 5.55 14.65 68.77
CA PRO A 347 5.22 14.50 70.18
C PRO A 347 4.78 15.84 70.78
N VAL A 348 3.57 15.89 71.33
CA VAL A 348 3.01 17.06 72.02
C VAL A 348 3.09 16.85 73.54
N ARG A 349 3.59 17.85 74.27
CA ARG A 349 3.65 17.78 75.74
C ARG A 349 2.23 17.74 76.31
N ASN A 350 2.03 16.91 77.35
CA ASN A 350 0.76 16.79 78.09
C ASN A 350 -0.44 16.26 77.27
N SER A 351 -0.22 15.67 76.09
CA SER A 351 -1.30 15.06 75.28
C SER A 351 -1.76 13.69 75.77
N GLY A 352 -0.93 13.00 76.55
CA GLY A 352 -1.17 11.61 76.96
C GLY A 352 -0.95 10.57 75.84
N ILE A 353 -0.58 11.00 74.63
CA ILE A 353 -0.36 10.14 73.45
C ILE A 353 1.13 10.13 73.11
N ILE A 354 1.70 8.94 72.96
CA ILE A 354 3.11 8.78 72.55
C ILE A 354 3.20 9.10 71.06
N GLY A 355 3.78 10.26 70.74
CA GLY A 355 4.11 10.63 69.36
C GLY A 355 5.24 9.76 68.78
N GLY A 356 5.39 9.76 67.47
CA GLY A 356 6.41 9.00 66.77
C GLY A 356 6.02 8.61 65.36
N LYS A 357 6.66 7.58 64.82
CA LYS A 357 6.38 7.07 63.48
C LYS A 357 5.06 6.31 63.48
N TYR A 358 4.04 6.90 62.87
CA TYR A 358 2.71 6.30 62.71
C TYR A 358 2.70 5.26 61.57
N LEU A 359 3.34 5.60 60.44
CA LEU A 359 3.50 4.70 59.30
C LEU A 359 4.93 4.76 58.74
N GLY A 360 5.56 3.58 58.62
CA GLY A 360 6.83 3.42 57.91
C GLY A 360 6.73 3.76 56.42
N ARG A 361 7.87 3.80 55.73
CA ARG A 361 7.89 4.06 54.28
C ARG A 361 7.21 2.90 53.55
N THR A 362 6.00 3.13 53.07
CA THR A 362 5.19 2.11 52.39
C THR A 362 4.46 2.77 51.21
N LYS A 363 4.28 2.03 50.12
CA LYS A 363 3.40 2.47 49.03
C LYS A 363 1.94 2.26 49.45
N VAL A 364 1.15 3.32 49.42
CA VAL A 364 -0.25 3.27 49.83
C VAL A 364 -1.13 3.14 48.58
N VAL A 365 -2.01 2.15 48.58
CA VAL A 365 -3.01 1.92 47.53
C VAL A 365 -4.25 2.78 47.76
N LYS A 366 -4.91 3.19 46.67
CA LYS A 366 -6.17 3.91 46.72
C LYS A 366 -7.31 2.95 47.09
N PRO A 367 -8.35 3.42 47.82
CA PRO A 367 -9.41 2.54 48.30
C PRO A 367 -10.24 1.88 47.18
N TYR A 368 -10.28 2.48 45.99
CA TYR A 368 -11.00 1.97 44.83
C TYR A 368 -10.17 1.06 43.92
N SER A 369 -8.91 0.75 44.26
CA SER A 369 -8.08 -0.14 43.44
C SER A 369 -8.45 -1.61 43.63
N THR A 370 -8.48 -2.38 42.54
CA THR A 370 -8.58 -3.84 42.60
C THR A 370 -7.26 -4.46 43.03
N VAL A 371 -7.32 -5.65 43.64
CA VAL A 371 -6.12 -6.37 44.10
C VAL A 371 -5.18 -6.68 42.94
N ASP A 372 -5.73 -6.99 41.76
CA ASP A 372 -4.96 -7.33 40.56
C ASP A 372 -4.27 -6.13 39.91
N ASN A 373 -4.82 -4.92 40.08
CA ASN A 373 -4.28 -3.68 39.51
C ASN A 373 -4.22 -2.60 40.61
N PRO A 374 -3.23 -2.65 41.51
CA PRO A 374 -3.10 -1.68 42.59
C PRO A 374 -2.76 -0.30 42.02
N ILE A 375 -3.64 0.66 42.28
CA ILE A 375 -3.40 2.08 41.95
C ILE A 375 -2.86 2.75 43.19
N TYR A 376 -1.63 3.23 43.13
CA TYR A 376 -0.96 3.91 44.24
C TYR A 376 -1.26 5.42 44.24
N TYR A 377 -1.16 6.05 45.42
CA TYR A 377 -1.22 7.51 45.52
C TYR A 377 -0.01 8.18 44.87
N GLY A 378 -0.29 9.13 43.99
CA GLY A 378 0.71 9.97 43.33
C GLY A 378 0.80 11.36 43.98
N PRO A 379 1.81 12.17 43.61
CA PRO A 379 1.94 13.54 44.11
C PRO A 379 0.73 14.42 43.76
N SER A 380 0.07 14.16 42.63
CA SER A 380 -1.13 14.89 42.18
C SER A 380 -2.34 14.72 43.10
N ASP A 381 -2.37 13.65 43.91
CA ASP A 381 -3.48 13.39 44.85
C ASP A 381 -3.33 14.19 46.15
N PHE A 382 -2.15 14.77 46.41
CA PHE A 382 -1.88 15.56 47.60
C PHE A 382 -2.07 17.06 47.33
N PHE A 383 -3.15 17.63 47.87
CA PHE A 383 -3.40 19.07 47.86
C PHE A 383 -4.13 19.49 49.13
N ILE A 384 -4.14 20.80 49.43
CA ILE A 384 -4.77 21.33 50.63
C ILE A 384 -6.29 21.06 50.58
N GLY A 385 -6.80 20.39 51.63
CA GLY A 385 -8.19 19.94 51.73
C GLY A 385 -8.44 18.53 51.16
N ALA A 386 -7.44 17.86 50.57
CA ALA A 386 -7.60 16.50 50.07
C ALA A 386 -7.79 15.49 51.21
N VAL A 387 -8.65 14.51 50.98
CA VAL A 387 -8.89 13.38 51.91
C VAL A 387 -8.13 12.16 51.40
N ILE A 388 -7.20 11.68 52.21
CA ILE A 388 -6.33 10.55 51.88
C ILE A 388 -6.66 9.40 52.81
N GLU A 389 -7.11 8.30 52.23
CA GLU A 389 -7.39 7.07 52.96
C GLU A 389 -6.16 6.18 53.00
N VAL A 390 -5.69 5.85 54.20
CA VAL A 390 -4.51 5.02 54.44
C VAL A 390 -4.89 3.93 55.44
N PHE A 391 -4.92 2.67 54.99
CA PHE A 391 -5.27 1.49 55.81
C PHE A 391 -6.57 1.66 56.63
N GLY A 392 -7.62 2.24 56.03
CA GLY A 392 -8.92 2.46 56.65
C GLY A 392 -9.03 3.73 57.51
N HIS A 393 -7.95 4.50 57.65
CA HIS A 393 -7.96 5.80 58.31
C HIS A 393 -7.98 6.93 57.27
N ARG A 394 -8.87 7.91 57.46
CA ARG A 394 -9.00 9.07 56.58
C ARG A 394 -8.26 10.27 57.15
N PHE A 395 -7.35 10.83 56.38
CA PHE A 395 -6.57 12.00 56.76
C PHE A 395 -6.91 13.18 55.86
N ILE A 396 -7.12 14.34 56.44
CA ILE A 396 -7.38 15.58 55.72
C ILE A 396 -6.10 16.39 55.70
N ILE A 397 -5.60 16.74 54.52
CA ILE A 397 -4.44 17.62 54.37
C ILE A 397 -4.86 19.04 54.74
N LEU A 398 -4.26 19.60 55.80
CA LEU A 398 -4.52 20.95 56.29
C LEU A 398 -3.58 21.97 55.67
N ASP A 399 -2.30 21.62 55.56
CA ASP A 399 -1.24 22.55 55.18
C ASP A 399 -0.08 21.84 54.48
N THR A 400 0.78 22.60 53.81
CA THR A 400 1.91 22.12 53.00
C THR A 400 3.18 22.92 53.30
N ASP A 401 4.34 22.26 53.28
CA ASP A 401 5.62 22.98 53.40
C ASP A 401 5.86 23.94 52.21
N GLU A 402 6.60 25.03 52.43
CA GLU A 402 7.00 25.98 51.37
C GLU A 402 7.71 25.31 50.18
N TYR A 403 8.49 24.25 50.46
CA TYR A 403 9.15 23.47 49.42
C TYR A 403 8.13 22.78 48.49
N VAL A 404 7.03 22.28 49.06
CA VAL A 404 5.95 21.66 48.29
C VAL A 404 5.26 22.69 47.41
N LEU A 405 5.01 23.90 47.92
CA LEU A 405 4.42 24.99 47.15
C LEU A 405 5.25 25.30 45.90
N LYS A 406 6.56 25.49 46.06
CA LYS A 406 7.49 25.72 44.93
C LYS A 406 7.53 24.55 43.95
N TYR A 407 7.45 23.32 44.47
CA TYR A 407 7.40 22.12 43.64
C TYR A 407 6.09 22.05 42.83
N MET A 408 4.95 22.37 43.44
CA MET A 408 3.63 22.40 42.79
C MET A 408 3.57 23.48 41.71
N GLU A 409 4.14 24.65 41.94
CA GLU A 409 4.25 25.73 40.94
C GLU A 409 5.12 25.32 39.76
N SER A 410 6.29 24.72 40.03
CA SER A 410 7.22 24.26 38.98
C SER A 410 6.62 23.13 38.14
N ASN A 411 5.78 22.28 38.75
CA ASN A 411 5.17 21.12 38.13
C ASN A 411 3.66 21.29 37.93
N ALA A 412 3.17 22.52 37.73
CA ALA A 412 1.73 22.85 37.71
C ALA A 412 0.91 22.00 36.71
N ALA A 413 1.52 21.55 35.62
CA ALA A 413 0.87 20.69 34.63
C ALA A 413 0.45 19.30 35.15
N GLN A 414 1.05 18.81 36.24
CA GLN A 414 0.75 17.50 36.83
C GLN A 414 -0.38 17.55 37.86
N TYR A 415 -0.82 18.74 38.25
CA TYR A 415 -1.80 18.96 39.31
C TYR A 415 -3.16 19.36 38.73
N SER A 416 -4.24 19.05 39.45
CA SER A 416 -5.58 19.51 39.08
C SER A 416 -5.70 21.03 39.29
N PRO A 417 -6.56 21.72 38.52
CA PRO A 417 -6.80 23.15 38.72
C PRO A 417 -7.35 23.47 40.11
N GLU A 418 -8.07 22.52 40.73
CA GLU A 418 -8.55 22.62 42.11
C GLU A 418 -7.40 22.59 43.13
N ALA A 419 -6.40 21.73 42.92
CA ALA A 419 -5.21 21.67 43.76
C ALA A 419 -4.42 22.99 43.74
N LEU A 420 -4.26 23.58 42.54
CA LEU A 420 -3.58 24.87 42.38
C LEU A 420 -4.39 26.03 42.99
N ALA A 421 -5.72 26.02 42.85
CA ALA A 421 -6.59 27.04 43.44
C ALA A 421 -6.58 26.98 44.98
N SER A 422 -6.56 25.79 45.58
CA SER A 422 -6.46 25.61 47.03
C SER A 422 -5.14 26.16 47.58
N VAL A 423 -4.04 25.94 46.87
CA VAL A 423 -2.72 26.52 47.19
C VAL A 423 -2.75 28.04 47.10
N GLN A 424 -3.24 28.61 46.01
CA GLN A 424 -3.33 30.07 45.83
C GLN A 424 -4.22 30.73 46.89
N LYS A 425 -5.32 30.08 47.28
CA LYS A 425 -6.21 30.56 48.36
C LYS A 425 -5.51 30.54 49.71
N HIS A 426 -4.67 29.54 49.98
CA HIS A 426 -3.90 29.46 51.22
C HIS A 426 -2.81 30.53 51.28
N VAL A 427 -2.05 30.74 50.19
CA VAL A 427 -1.04 31.83 50.09
C VAL A 427 -1.69 33.20 50.31
N ARG A 428 -2.83 33.47 49.66
CA ARG A 428 -3.59 34.73 49.88
C ARG A 428 -4.14 34.89 51.30
N LYS A 429 -4.41 33.78 52.00
CA LYS A 429 -4.88 33.80 53.40
C LYS A 429 -3.73 34.11 54.37
N LEU A 430 -2.51 33.70 54.06
CA LEU A 430 -1.30 34.05 54.81
C LEU A 430 -0.87 35.51 54.55
N GLU A 431 -1.10 36.04 53.34
CA GLU A 431 -0.81 37.43 52.97
C GLU A 431 -1.91 38.43 53.39
N ALA A 432 -3.09 37.97 53.80
CA ALA A 432 -4.12 38.82 54.41
C ALA A 432 -3.74 39.13 55.87
N PRO A 433 -3.77 40.40 56.33
CA PRO A 433 -3.25 40.77 57.64
C PRO A 433 -4.06 40.09 58.75
N ALA A 434 -3.37 39.30 59.56
CA ALA A 434 -3.87 38.78 60.82
C ALA A 434 -4.21 39.96 61.75
N SER A 435 -5.45 39.99 62.24
CA SER A 435 -5.88 40.89 63.32
C SER A 435 -5.00 40.71 64.55
N GLU A 436 -4.57 41.85 65.10
CA GLU A 436 -3.67 42.03 66.24
C GLU A 436 -4.01 41.15 67.45
N SER A 437 -3.01 40.42 67.93
CA SER A 437 -2.82 40.18 69.36
C SER A 437 -1.33 40.14 69.65
N GLU A 438 -0.93 41.02 70.55
CA GLU A 438 0.45 41.36 70.88
C GLU A 438 1.17 40.20 71.57
N SER A 439 2.35 39.85 71.08
CA SER A 439 3.56 39.80 71.92
C SER A 439 4.80 39.72 71.04
N LYS A 440 5.65 40.72 71.20
CA LYS A 440 6.93 40.91 70.53
C LYS A 440 7.88 39.74 70.79
N GLN A 441 8.29 39.04 69.75
CA GLN A 441 9.70 38.69 69.50
C GLN A 441 9.94 38.72 67.98
N THR A 442 10.52 39.82 67.52
CA THR A 442 11.06 39.97 66.16
C THR A 442 12.26 39.03 65.98
N GLU A 443 12.06 37.88 65.33
CA GLU A 443 13.15 37.23 64.62
C GLU A 443 13.34 37.97 63.28
N LYS A 444 14.34 38.85 63.25
CA LYS A 444 14.73 39.56 62.03
C LYS A 444 15.21 38.55 60.98
N ASP A 445 14.79 38.75 59.74
CA ASP A 445 15.24 38.04 58.53
C ASP A 445 16.78 37.80 58.54
N PRO A 446 17.30 36.56 58.34
CA PRO A 446 18.72 36.24 58.43
C PRO A 446 19.61 37.03 57.45
N GLY A 447 19.04 37.57 56.37
CA GLY A 447 19.74 38.49 55.46
C GLY A 447 19.98 39.88 56.08
N VAL A 448 19.00 40.40 56.83
CA VAL A 448 19.08 41.71 57.51
C VAL A 448 19.99 41.63 58.74
N GLN A 449 19.96 40.52 59.49
CA GLN A 449 20.89 40.32 60.62
C GLN A 449 22.36 40.25 60.17
N LYS A 450 22.63 39.55 59.06
CA LYS A 450 23.98 39.51 58.48
C LYS A 450 24.45 40.87 58.00
N LEU A 451 23.56 41.66 57.39
CA LEU A 451 23.86 43.03 56.95
C LEU A 451 24.13 43.96 58.14
N GLU A 452 23.33 43.89 59.19
CA GLU A 452 23.52 44.66 60.44
C GLU A 452 24.85 44.30 61.13
N ALA A 453 25.19 43.02 61.23
CA ALA A 453 26.46 42.58 61.81
C ALA A 453 27.68 43.01 60.97
N LEU A 454 27.54 43.04 59.64
CA LEU A 454 28.57 43.55 58.71
C LEU A 454 28.76 45.07 58.86
N ILE A 455 27.66 45.82 58.98
CA ILE A 455 27.70 47.27 59.24
C ILE A 455 28.43 47.56 60.56
N ASP A 456 28.12 46.84 61.64
CA ASP A 456 28.78 47.00 62.94
C ASP A 456 30.28 46.65 62.91
N THR A 457 30.67 45.63 62.14
CA THR A 457 32.09 45.25 61.99
C THR A 457 32.87 46.27 61.17
N VAL A 458 32.28 46.77 60.09
CA VAL A 458 32.83 47.84 59.24
C VAL A 458 33.00 49.14 60.06
N GLN A 459 31.99 49.55 60.84
CA GLN A 459 32.08 50.72 61.74
C GLN A 459 33.16 50.58 62.82
N LYS A 460 33.36 49.37 63.38
CA LYS A 460 34.41 49.11 64.38
C LYS A 460 35.82 49.14 63.79
N GLN A 461 36.02 48.60 62.58
CA GLN A 461 37.33 48.52 61.95
C GLN A 461 37.78 49.84 61.30
N LEU A 462 36.84 50.63 60.78
CA LEU A 462 37.14 51.91 60.12
C LEU A 462 37.13 53.11 61.09
N LYS A 463 37.37 52.89 62.38
CA LYS A 463 37.33 53.95 63.41
C LYS A 463 38.35 55.08 63.17
N ASP A 464 39.47 54.79 62.49
CA ASP A 464 40.61 55.71 62.35
C ASP A 464 40.83 56.30 60.94
N HIS A 465 39.92 56.10 59.98
CA HIS A 465 40.08 56.68 58.64
C HIS A 465 39.37 58.04 58.51
N SER A 466 40.14 59.05 58.10
CA SER A 466 39.78 60.48 57.99
C SER A 466 38.80 60.83 56.84
N CYS A 467 37.95 59.89 56.40
CA CYS A 467 37.02 60.07 55.28
C CYS A 467 35.56 60.29 55.72
N LYS A 468 35.34 60.62 57.00
CA LYS A 468 34.03 60.51 57.67
C LYS A 468 33.02 61.61 57.37
N ASP A 469 33.44 62.79 56.92
CA ASP A 469 32.52 63.95 56.99
C ASP A 469 31.80 64.31 55.69
N ASN A 470 32.17 63.71 54.54
CA ASN A 470 31.66 64.18 53.23
C ASN A 470 30.98 63.10 52.37
N ILE A 471 30.88 61.84 52.84
CA ILE A 471 30.34 60.73 52.02
C ILE A 471 28.84 60.93 51.74
N ARG A 472 28.06 61.32 52.75
CA ARG A 472 26.62 61.54 52.60
C ARG A 472 26.31 62.71 51.65
N GLU A 473 27.06 63.80 51.77
CA GLU A 473 26.89 64.98 50.91
C GLU A 473 27.33 64.71 49.48
N ALA A 474 28.42 63.96 49.27
CA ALA A 474 28.86 63.56 47.95
C ALA A 474 27.80 62.73 47.22
N PHE A 475 27.19 61.73 47.87
CA PHE A 475 26.11 60.96 47.24
C PHE A 475 24.85 61.80 47.00
N GLN A 476 24.52 62.78 47.85
CA GLN A 476 23.38 63.68 47.66
C GLN A 476 23.58 64.70 46.51
N ILE A 477 24.81 65.14 46.23
CA ILE A 477 25.09 66.03 45.09
C ILE A 477 24.79 65.33 43.75
N TYR A 478 25.07 64.02 43.68
CA TYR A 478 24.84 63.22 42.47
C TYR A 478 23.41 62.69 42.36
N ASP A 479 22.71 62.44 43.48
CA ASP A 479 21.29 62.04 43.51
C ASP A 479 20.34 63.25 43.57
N LYS A 480 20.19 63.94 42.43
CA LYS A 480 19.33 65.13 42.30
C LYS A 480 17.85 64.88 42.58
N GLU A 481 17.40 63.63 42.47
CA GLU A 481 16.01 63.22 42.71
C GLU A 481 15.77 62.70 44.13
N ALA A 482 16.81 62.64 44.98
CA ALA A 482 16.76 62.04 46.33
C ALA A 482 16.16 60.63 46.34
N SER A 483 16.43 59.86 45.27
CA SER A 483 15.89 58.53 45.03
C SER A 483 16.50 57.46 45.95
N GLY A 484 17.68 57.70 46.51
CA GLY A 484 18.41 56.74 47.35
C GLY A 484 19.18 55.66 46.57
N TYR A 485 19.22 55.76 45.23
CA TYR A 485 19.92 54.82 44.36
C TYR A 485 20.89 55.54 43.43
N VAL A 486 22.08 54.95 43.21
CA VAL A 486 23.09 55.48 42.27
C VAL A 486 23.56 54.35 41.35
N ASP A 487 23.81 54.67 40.07
CA ASP A 487 24.32 53.72 39.10
C ASP A 487 25.72 53.20 39.51
N ARG A 488 25.98 51.92 39.24
CA ARG A 488 27.22 51.23 39.64
C ARG A 488 28.49 51.98 39.25
N ASP A 489 28.61 52.45 38.01
CA ASP A 489 29.81 53.14 37.52
C ASP A 489 30.01 54.51 38.20
N MET A 490 28.91 55.17 38.57
CA MET A 490 28.95 56.45 39.29
C MET A 490 29.29 56.24 40.76
N PHE A 491 28.77 55.17 41.38
CA PHE A 491 29.11 54.76 42.74
C PHE A 491 30.61 54.51 42.92
N PHE A 492 31.26 53.76 42.00
CA PHE A 492 32.70 53.52 42.08
C PHE A 492 33.52 54.82 41.89
N LYS A 493 33.11 55.73 40.99
CA LYS A 493 33.76 57.05 40.83
C LYS A 493 33.70 57.91 42.09
N ILE A 494 32.58 57.86 42.83
CA ILE A 494 32.43 58.57 44.11
C ILE A 494 33.31 57.93 45.20
N CYS A 495 33.40 56.60 45.24
CA CYS A 495 34.28 55.91 46.18
C CYS A 495 35.78 56.19 45.91
N GLU A 496 36.19 56.28 44.64
CA GLU A 496 37.56 56.67 44.25
C GLU A 496 37.87 58.13 44.64
N SER A 497 36.94 59.06 44.43
CA SER A 497 37.16 60.47 44.77
C SER A 497 37.23 60.72 46.29
N LEU A 498 36.57 59.88 47.07
CA LEU A 498 36.55 59.94 48.54
C LEU A 498 37.62 59.04 49.20
N ASN A 499 38.50 58.42 48.40
CA ASN A 499 39.60 57.57 48.87
C ASN A 499 39.11 56.40 49.76
N VAL A 500 37.91 55.87 49.51
CA VAL A 500 37.35 54.72 50.22
C VAL A 500 38.06 53.45 49.71
N PRO A 501 38.59 52.57 50.59
CA PRO A 501 39.29 51.36 50.17
C PRO A 501 38.30 50.32 49.63
N VAL A 502 37.90 50.49 48.36
CA VAL A 502 36.96 49.60 47.65
C VAL A 502 37.53 48.20 47.44
N ASP A 503 38.85 48.03 47.62
CA ASP A 503 39.52 46.75 47.50
C ASP A 503 39.44 45.86 48.74
N ASP A 504 39.06 46.43 49.88
CA ASP A 504 38.89 45.68 51.11
C ASP A 504 37.75 44.66 50.98
N SER A 505 38.02 43.45 51.46
CA SER A 505 37.11 42.30 51.41
C SER A 505 35.76 42.59 52.07
N LEU A 506 35.75 43.33 53.18
CA LEU A 506 34.54 43.69 53.90
C LEU A 506 33.70 44.73 53.14
N VAL A 507 34.35 45.68 52.47
CA VAL A 507 33.69 46.71 51.67
C VAL A 507 33.11 46.11 50.39
N LYS A 508 33.81 45.16 49.75
CA LYS A 508 33.29 44.37 48.62
C LYS A 508 32.05 43.57 48.99
N GLU A 509 32.07 42.93 50.16
CA GLU A 509 30.92 42.18 50.70
C GLU A 509 29.73 43.12 50.97
N LEU A 510 29.97 44.30 51.54
CA LEU A 510 28.95 45.32 51.78
C LEU A 510 28.32 45.85 50.48
N ILE A 511 29.13 46.16 49.46
CA ILE A 511 28.66 46.60 48.13
C ILE A 511 27.80 45.51 47.48
N ARG A 512 28.23 44.24 47.59
CA ARG A 512 27.47 43.09 47.09
C ARG A 512 26.09 42.99 47.74
N MET A 513 26.00 43.24 49.04
CA MET A 513 24.72 43.20 49.77
C MET A 513 23.82 44.41 49.50
N CYS A 514 24.40 45.56 49.11
CA CYS A 514 23.64 46.77 48.76
C CYS A 514 23.19 46.83 47.28
N SER A 515 23.61 45.86 46.46
CA SER A 515 23.30 45.78 45.03
C SER A 515 22.09 44.86 44.79
N HIS A 516 20.92 45.45 44.54
CA HIS A 516 19.71 44.72 44.16
C HIS A 516 19.55 44.67 42.64
N GLY A 517 20.24 43.74 41.97
CA GLY A 517 19.87 43.16 40.66
C GLY A 517 19.79 44.04 39.39
N GLU A 518 19.67 45.37 39.49
CA GLU A 518 19.30 46.25 38.35
C GLU A 518 20.41 47.25 37.96
N GLY A 519 21.66 46.99 38.32
CA GLY A 519 22.79 47.90 38.02
C GLY A 519 22.80 49.20 38.83
N LYS A 520 21.81 49.38 39.71
CA LYS A 520 21.69 50.46 40.71
C LYS A 520 22.06 49.96 42.10
N ILE A 521 22.76 50.79 42.86
CA ILE A 521 23.22 50.49 44.22
C ILE A 521 22.43 51.37 45.19
N ASN A 522 21.83 50.76 46.22
CA ASN A 522 21.23 51.49 47.33
C ASN A 522 22.35 51.98 48.25
N TYR A 523 22.63 53.27 48.22
CA TYR A 523 23.73 53.84 48.99
C TYR A 523 23.35 54.18 50.44
N TYR A 524 22.08 54.01 50.85
CA TYR A 524 21.64 54.36 52.22
C TYR A 524 22.29 53.45 53.28
N ASN A 525 22.30 52.14 53.03
CA ASN A 525 22.94 51.18 53.93
C ASN A 525 24.47 51.29 53.88
N PHE A 526 25.01 51.65 52.72
CA PHE A 526 26.43 51.93 52.56
C PHE A 526 26.84 53.18 53.36
N VAL A 527 26.15 54.31 53.19
CA VAL A 527 26.38 55.53 53.97
C VAL A 527 26.21 55.28 55.47
N ARG A 528 25.24 54.45 55.88
CA ARG A 528 25.07 54.05 57.29
C ARG A 528 26.27 53.28 57.85
N ALA A 529 26.98 52.49 57.04
CA ALA A 529 28.19 51.82 57.48
C ALA A 529 29.37 52.77 57.75
N PHE A 530 29.36 53.97 57.16
CA PHE A 530 30.40 54.98 57.32
C PHE A 530 29.96 56.21 58.15
N SER A 531 28.67 56.35 58.41
CA SER A 531 28.10 57.40 59.27
C SER A 531 27.87 56.84 60.67
N ASN A 532 28.44 57.49 61.68
CA ASN A 532 28.19 57.17 63.09
C ASN A 532 26.84 57.72 63.56
#